data_AF-A0A7S1ZMR5-F1
#
_entry.id   AF-A0A7S1ZMR5-F1
#
_cell.length_a   1.000
_cell.length_b   1.000
_cell.length_c   1.000
_cell.angle_alpha   90.00
_cell.angle_beta   90.00
_cell.angle_gamma   90.00
#
_symmetry.space_group_name_H-M   'P 1'
#
loop_
_entity.id
_entity.type
_entity.pdbx_description
1 polymer ?
#
loop_
_entity_poly.entity_id
_entity_poly.type
_entity_poly.pdbx_seq_one_letter_code
_entity_poly.pdbx_strand_id
1 'polypeptide(L)'
;MKLHLVYALLALASTTSAAERSRARRNPRKEQYRRHGGVDKDRMTDMLRERHEQRKSKLAEMIEERKVKLADHKAGRSLLVDEEHERFSRQVVNFGRKLEQLNSMSEAEREEMISHEVDMMERMRERESEMFRSDL
;
A
#
# COMPACT_ATOMS: atom_id res chain seq x y z
N MET A 1 -26.56 -23.40 65.05
CA MET A 1 -25.29 -23.31 64.31
C MET A 1 -25.55 -23.15 62.80
N LYS A 2 -25.98 -21.97 62.34
CA LYS A 2 -26.30 -21.69 60.92
C LYS A 2 -25.75 -20.31 60.47
N LEU A 3 -24.54 -19.97 60.90
CA LEU A 3 -23.91 -18.67 60.59
C LEU A 3 -22.56 -18.79 59.86
N HIS A 4 -22.03 -20.00 59.67
CA HIS A 4 -20.74 -20.19 58.98
C HIS A 4 -20.85 -20.50 57.47
N LEU A 5 -22.06 -20.76 56.96
CA LEU A 5 -22.26 -21.13 55.55
C LEU A 5 -22.52 -19.94 54.61
N VAL A 6 -22.89 -18.78 55.14
CA VAL A 6 -23.15 -17.57 54.32
C VAL A 6 -21.84 -16.87 53.94
N TYR A 7 -20.82 -16.93 54.79
CA TYR A 7 -19.52 -16.30 54.52
C TYR A 7 -18.69 -17.03 53.44
N ALA A 8 -18.93 -18.32 53.21
CA ALA A 8 -18.20 -19.08 52.18
C ALA A 8 -18.69 -18.77 50.75
N LEU A 9 -19.95 -18.36 50.58
CA LEU A 9 -20.51 -18.04 49.26
C LEU A 9 -20.18 -16.60 48.81
N LEU A 10 -19.89 -15.68 49.73
CA LEU A 10 -19.43 -14.32 49.40
C LEU A 10 -17.94 -14.23 49.03
N ALA A 11 -17.14 -15.23 49.43
CA ALA A 11 -15.72 -15.31 49.09
C ALA A 11 -15.45 -15.87 47.68
N LEU A 12 -16.42 -16.56 47.06
CA LEU A 12 -16.30 -17.11 45.71
C LEU A 12 -16.83 -16.15 44.62
N ALA A 13 -17.64 -15.15 44.98
CA ALA A 13 -18.17 -14.16 44.03
C ALA A 13 -17.25 -12.95 43.81
N SER A 14 -16.16 -12.83 44.58
CA SER A 14 -15.26 -11.66 44.55
C SER A 14 -13.92 -11.93 43.83
N THR A 15 -13.63 -13.16 43.42
CA THR A 15 -12.36 -13.54 42.77
C THR A 15 -12.47 -13.79 41.27
N THR A 16 -13.67 -13.88 40.70
CA THR A 16 -13.86 -13.95 39.23
C THR A 16 -13.57 -12.62 38.54
N SER A 17 -13.40 -11.53 39.29
CA SER A 17 -13.25 -10.19 38.73
C SER A 17 -11.83 -9.83 38.26
N ALA A 18 -10.78 -10.56 38.65
CA ALA A 18 -9.40 -10.19 38.28
C ALA A 18 -8.89 -10.98 37.05
N ALA A 19 -9.23 -12.27 36.97
CA ALA A 19 -8.81 -13.16 35.88
C ALA A 19 -9.67 -13.00 34.61
N GLU A 20 -10.94 -12.59 34.72
CA GLU A 20 -11.80 -12.33 33.56
C GLU A 20 -11.60 -10.91 33.00
N ARG A 21 -11.28 -9.91 33.83
CA ARG A 21 -10.96 -8.54 33.37
C ARG A 21 -9.62 -8.47 32.61
N SER A 22 -8.71 -9.41 32.85
CA SER A 22 -7.44 -9.53 32.12
C SER A 22 -7.59 -10.26 30.78
N ARG A 23 -8.66 -11.03 30.57
CA ARG A 23 -9.04 -11.58 29.25
C ARG A 23 -9.83 -10.59 28.40
N ALA A 24 -10.57 -9.67 29.02
CA ALA A 24 -11.40 -8.67 28.32
C ALA A 24 -10.63 -7.45 27.77
N ARG A 25 -9.29 -7.42 27.84
CA ARG A 25 -8.46 -6.37 27.21
C ARG A 25 -7.56 -6.88 26.08
N ARG A 26 -7.86 -8.05 25.50
CA ARG A 26 -7.36 -8.35 24.15
C ARG A 26 -8.17 -7.53 23.16
N ASN A 27 -7.67 -6.34 22.85
CA ASN A 27 -8.20 -5.52 21.78
C ASN A 27 -8.17 -6.37 20.49
N PRO A 28 -9.32 -6.73 19.88
CA PRO A 28 -9.35 -7.57 18.69
C PRO A 28 -8.59 -6.93 17.52
N ARG A 29 -8.43 -5.60 17.50
CA ARG A 29 -7.54 -4.90 16.56
C ARG A 29 -6.06 -5.29 16.76
N LYS A 30 -5.57 -5.44 18.00
CA LYS A 30 -4.18 -5.84 18.28
C LYS A 30 -3.88 -7.27 17.83
N GLU A 31 -4.87 -8.17 17.90
CA GLU A 31 -4.74 -9.54 17.37
C GLU A 31 -4.78 -9.55 15.83
N GLN A 32 -5.57 -8.65 15.21
CA GLN A 32 -5.62 -8.49 13.76
C GLN A 32 -4.27 -8.03 13.18
N TYR A 33 -3.61 -7.04 13.79
CA TYR A 33 -2.29 -6.58 13.37
C TYR A 33 -1.17 -7.60 13.65
N ARG A 34 -1.29 -8.43 14.70
CA ARG A 34 -0.34 -9.54 14.95
C ARG A 34 -0.55 -10.74 14.03
N ARG A 35 -1.78 -10.99 13.57
CA ARG A 35 -2.09 -12.07 12.60
C ARG A 35 -1.79 -11.66 11.16
N HIS A 36 -1.88 -10.38 10.82
CA HIS A 36 -1.30 -9.81 9.61
C HIS A 36 0.18 -9.50 9.84
N GLY A 37 0.95 -10.54 10.18
CA GLY A 37 2.41 -10.49 10.25
C GLY A 37 2.96 -9.81 9.01
N GLY A 38 3.94 -8.94 9.22
CA GLY A 38 4.45 -7.98 8.24
C GLY A 38 4.55 -8.56 6.84
N VAL A 39 4.15 -7.77 5.84
CA VAL A 39 4.45 -8.13 4.45
C VAL A 39 5.94 -8.40 4.40
N ASP A 40 6.29 -9.65 4.13
CA ASP A 40 7.65 -10.12 3.98
C ASP A 40 8.41 -9.16 3.04
N LYS A 41 9.64 -8.80 3.38
CA LYS A 41 10.45 -7.87 2.57
C LYS A 41 10.55 -8.37 1.14
N ASP A 42 10.66 -9.68 0.99
CA ASP A 42 10.72 -10.35 -0.31
C ASP A 42 9.42 -10.14 -1.09
N ARG A 43 8.27 -10.32 -0.44
CA ARG A 43 6.97 -10.07 -1.04
C ARG A 43 6.78 -8.58 -1.41
N MET A 44 7.31 -7.66 -0.61
CA MET A 44 7.27 -6.23 -0.91
C MET A 44 8.10 -5.89 -2.14
N THR A 45 9.30 -6.46 -2.22
CA THR A 45 10.20 -6.34 -3.36
C THR A 45 9.53 -6.86 -4.63
N ASP A 46 8.91 -8.03 -4.59
CA ASP A 46 8.19 -8.61 -5.73
C ASP A 46 7.02 -7.74 -6.20
N MET A 47 6.22 -7.21 -5.27
CA MET A 47 5.15 -6.27 -5.61
C MET A 47 5.66 -4.99 -6.27
N LEU A 48 6.82 -4.48 -5.83
CA LEU A 48 7.44 -3.29 -6.42
C LEU A 48 8.00 -3.59 -7.81
N ARG A 49 8.64 -4.76 -8.02
CA ARG A 49 9.04 -5.22 -9.36
C ARG A 49 7.85 -5.29 -10.31
N GLU A 50 6.77 -5.92 -9.88
CA GLU A 50 5.54 -6.01 -10.66
C GLU A 50 4.98 -4.62 -10.99
N ARG A 51 4.93 -3.73 -9.99
CA ARG A 51 4.48 -2.34 -10.17
C ARG A 51 5.33 -1.58 -11.19
N HIS A 52 6.65 -1.80 -11.20
CA HIS A 52 7.54 -1.18 -12.19
C HIS A 52 7.23 -1.64 -13.61
N GLU A 53 7.01 -2.94 -13.81
CA GLU A 53 6.66 -3.47 -15.13
C GLU A 53 5.25 -3.03 -15.56
N GLN A 54 4.29 -3.01 -14.63
CA GLN A 54 2.96 -2.43 -14.88
C GLN A 54 3.05 -0.95 -15.27
N ARG A 55 3.93 -0.16 -14.63
CA ARG A 55 4.15 1.25 -14.97
C ARG A 55 4.68 1.41 -16.40
N LYS A 56 5.62 0.58 -16.82
CA LYS A 56 6.14 0.57 -18.20
C LYS A 56 5.05 0.23 -19.21
N SER A 57 4.33 -0.87 -18.96
CA SER A 57 3.23 -1.31 -19.81
C SER A 57 2.17 -0.22 -19.95
N LYS A 58 1.76 0.42 -18.84
CA LYS A 58 0.76 1.48 -18.87
C LYS A 58 1.23 2.72 -19.61
N LEU A 59 2.51 3.10 -19.48
CA LEU A 59 3.07 4.20 -20.26
C LEU A 59 3.05 3.90 -21.76
N ALA A 60 3.41 2.68 -22.17
CA ALA A 60 3.36 2.26 -23.57
C ALA A 60 1.93 2.30 -24.12
N GLU A 61 0.95 1.78 -23.38
CA GLU A 61 -0.47 1.84 -23.73
C GLU A 61 -0.94 3.29 -23.91
N MET A 62 -0.62 4.17 -22.95
CA MET A 62 -1.00 5.59 -23.02
C MET A 62 -0.37 6.31 -24.23
N ILE A 63 0.89 5.99 -24.58
CA ILE A 63 1.54 6.53 -25.78
C ILE A 63 0.76 6.11 -27.02
N GLU A 64 0.42 4.83 -27.12
CA GLU A 64 -0.25 4.28 -28.30
C GLU A 64 -1.66 4.87 -28.45
N GLU A 65 -2.44 4.94 -27.38
CA GLU A 65 -3.74 5.61 -27.39
C GLU A 65 -3.66 7.05 -27.92
N ARG A 66 -2.64 7.81 -27.51
CA ARG A 66 -2.47 9.20 -27.97
C ARG A 66 -2.00 9.28 -29.42
N LYS A 67 -1.12 8.38 -29.86
CA LYS A 67 -0.72 8.27 -31.27
C LYS A 67 -1.92 7.97 -32.17
N VAL A 68 -2.78 7.03 -31.77
CA VAL A 68 -4.01 6.71 -32.50
C VAL A 68 -4.91 7.93 -32.64
N LYS A 69 -5.18 8.65 -31.54
CA LYS A 69 -5.99 9.88 -31.57
C LYS A 69 -5.40 10.96 -32.49
N LEU A 70 -4.09 11.15 -32.46
CA LEU A 70 -3.40 12.10 -33.35
C LEU A 70 -3.47 11.65 -34.82
N ALA A 71 -3.33 10.36 -35.08
CA ALA A 71 -3.43 9.80 -36.43
C ALA A 71 -4.85 9.90 -37.00
N ASP A 72 -5.87 9.61 -36.19
CA ASP A 72 -7.28 9.77 -36.57
C ASP A 72 -7.63 11.23 -36.84
N HIS A 73 -7.07 12.14 -36.04
CA HIS A 73 -7.20 13.58 -36.30
C HIS A 73 -6.59 13.99 -37.64
N LYS A 74 -5.34 13.59 -37.89
CA LYS A 74 -4.64 13.87 -39.15
C LYS A 74 -5.34 13.27 -40.37
N ALA A 75 -6.01 12.13 -40.21
CA ALA A 75 -6.78 11.47 -41.26
C ALA A 75 -8.20 12.04 -41.43
N GLY A 76 -8.62 13.01 -40.62
CA GLY A 76 -9.97 13.57 -40.64
C GLY A 76 -11.06 12.63 -40.13
N ARG A 77 -10.69 11.50 -39.49
CA ARG A 77 -11.64 10.56 -38.87
C ARG A 77 -12.17 11.04 -37.52
N SER A 78 -11.39 11.89 -36.84
CA SER A 78 -11.75 12.56 -35.61
C SER A 78 -11.33 14.03 -35.68
N LEU A 79 -12.04 14.92 -35.00
CA LEU A 79 -11.65 16.32 -34.90
C LEU A 79 -11.26 16.59 -33.46
N LEU A 80 -9.97 16.82 -33.25
CA LEU A 80 -9.43 17.34 -32.00
C LEU A 80 -9.39 18.86 -32.11
N VAL A 81 -9.72 19.53 -31.01
CA VAL A 81 -9.47 20.96 -30.87
C VAL A 81 -7.96 21.20 -30.71
N ASP A 82 -7.47 22.37 -31.11
CA ASP A 82 -6.03 22.68 -31.11
C ASP A 82 -5.36 22.41 -29.75
N GLU A 83 -6.02 22.78 -28.65
CA GLU A 83 -5.53 22.53 -27.29
C GLU A 83 -5.37 21.02 -27.01
N GLU A 84 -6.29 20.20 -27.49
CA GLU A 84 -6.24 18.75 -27.30
C GLU A 84 -5.17 18.10 -28.16
N HIS A 85 -5.03 18.56 -29.41
CA HIS A 85 -3.98 18.13 -30.32
C HIS A 85 -2.60 18.45 -29.73
N GLU A 86 -2.39 19.67 -29.23
CA GLU A 86 -1.14 20.07 -28.58
C GLU A 86 -0.89 19.27 -27.29
N ARG A 87 -1.93 19.08 -26.47
CA ARG A 87 -1.84 18.27 -25.24
C ARG A 87 -1.44 16.83 -25.55
N PHE A 88 -2.07 16.17 -26.50
CA PHE A 88 -1.74 14.79 -26.87
C PHE A 88 -0.35 14.68 -27.48
N SER A 89 0.04 15.64 -28.32
CA SER A 89 1.40 15.71 -28.88
C SER A 89 2.47 15.80 -27.80
N ARG A 90 2.28 16.70 -26.81
CA ARG A 90 3.18 16.82 -25.65
C ARG A 90 3.18 15.55 -24.79
N GLN A 91 2.03 14.92 -24.59
CA GLN A 91 1.92 13.68 -23.81
C GLN A 91 2.71 12.53 -24.45
N VAL A 92 2.65 12.37 -25.78
CA VAL A 92 3.44 11.34 -26.48
C VAL A 92 4.93 11.52 -26.21
N VAL A 93 5.44 12.75 -26.30
CA VAL A 93 6.85 13.04 -26.03
C VAL A 93 7.20 12.81 -24.56
N ASN A 94 6.39 13.30 -23.64
CA ASN A 94 6.66 13.21 -22.20
C ASN A 94 6.60 11.77 -21.69
N PHE A 95 5.60 11.00 -22.11
CA PHE A 95 5.50 9.58 -21.77
C PHE A 95 6.60 8.77 -22.44
N GLY A 96 6.95 9.10 -23.69
CA GLY A 96 8.09 8.49 -24.40
C GLY A 96 9.40 8.65 -23.62
N ARG A 97 9.73 9.87 -23.19
CA ARG A 97 10.92 10.14 -22.36
C ARG A 97 10.91 9.37 -21.04
N LYS A 98 9.75 9.30 -20.36
CA LYS A 98 9.62 8.52 -19.12
C LYS A 98 9.82 7.03 -19.34
N LEU A 99 9.26 6.49 -20.42
CA LEU A 99 9.40 5.08 -20.77
C LEU A 99 10.85 4.75 -21.14
N GLU A 100 11.51 5.63 -21.89
CA GLU A 100 12.93 5.50 -22.24
C GLU A 100 13.82 5.53 -20.99
N GLN A 101 13.55 6.43 -20.03
CA GLN A 101 14.24 6.44 -18.74
C GLN A 101 14.07 5.11 -18.01
N LEU A 102 12.84 4.58 -17.90
CA LEU A 102 12.59 3.30 -17.24
C LEU A 102 13.23 2.10 -17.97
N ASN A 103 13.44 2.19 -19.27
CA ASN A 103 14.06 1.14 -20.08
C ASN A 103 15.59 1.24 -20.10
N SER A 104 16.15 2.43 -19.97
CA SER A 104 17.60 2.67 -19.92
C SER A 104 18.20 2.42 -18.54
N MET A 105 17.38 2.35 -17.49
CA MET A 105 17.83 1.93 -16.17
C MET A 105 18.41 0.51 -16.20
N SER A 106 19.64 0.39 -15.72
CA SER A 106 20.28 -0.89 -15.48
C SER A 106 19.52 -1.71 -14.42
N GLU A 107 19.76 -3.01 -14.40
CA GLU A 107 19.19 -3.89 -13.40
C GLU A 107 19.65 -3.52 -11.97
N ALA A 108 20.92 -3.11 -11.82
CA ALA A 108 21.46 -2.67 -10.54
C ALA A 108 20.77 -1.40 -10.02
N GLU A 109 20.60 -0.38 -10.86
CA GLU A 109 19.90 0.86 -10.49
C GLU A 109 18.42 0.60 -10.15
N ARG A 110 17.80 -0.35 -10.86
CA ARG A 110 16.43 -0.76 -10.60
C ARG A 110 16.30 -1.42 -9.24
N GLU A 111 17.21 -2.33 -8.91
CA GLU A 111 17.20 -3.02 -7.63
C GLU A 111 17.51 -2.06 -6.47
N GLU A 112 18.43 -1.11 -6.65
CA GLU A 112 18.71 -0.06 -5.67
C GLU A 112 17.48 0.82 -5.39
N MET A 113 16.77 1.25 -6.44
CA MET A 113 15.54 2.01 -6.31
C MET A 113 14.45 1.21 -5.57
N ILE A 114 14.28 -0.08 -5.90
CA ILE A 114 13.31 -0.95 -5.23
C ILE A 114 13.68 -1.13 -3.76
N SER A 115 14.94 -1.40 -3.46
CA SER A 115 15.44 -1.52 -2.09
C SER A 115 15.17 -0.25 -1.29
N HIS A 116 15.44 0.93 -1.86
CA HIS A 116 15.14 2.21 -1.24
C HIS A 116 13.63 2.41 -1.00
N GLU A 117 12.77 2.01 -1.94
CA GLU A 117 11.31 2.07 -1.76
C GLU A 117 10.81 1.14 -0.65
N VAL A 118 11.35 -0.07 -0.54
CA VAL A 118 11.06 -1.01 0.56
C VAL A 118 11.43 -0.37 1.90
N ASP A 119 12.65 0.17 2.02
CA ASP A 119 13.14 0.83 3.23
C ASP A 119 12.24 1.98 3.67
N MET A 120 11.79 2.81 2.71
CA MET A 120 10.90 3.92 2.98
C MET A 120 9.51 3.46 3.44
N MET A 121 8.96 2.40 2.83
CA MET A 121 7.68 1.83 3.25
C MET A 121 7.75 1.20 4.65
N GLU A 122 8.86 0.56 4.99
CA GLU A 122 9.09 0.03 6.34
C GLU A 122 9.11 1.15 7.38
N ARG A 123 9.90 2.20 7.15
CA ARG A 123 9.96 3.37 8.05
C ARG A 123 8.62 4.09 8.20
N MET A 124 7.77 4.08 7.16
CA MET A 124 6.42 4.63 7.27
C MET A 124 5.53 3.75 8.16
N ARG A 125 5.58 2.42 8.00
CA ARG A 125 4.81 1.48 8.83
C ARG A 125 5.23 1.52 10.30
N GLU A 126 6.52 1.67 10.57
CA GLU A 126 7.05 1.82 11.92
C GLU A 126 6.51 3.10 12.58
N ARG A 127 6.60 4.24 11.87
CA ARG A 127 6.05 5.52 12.35
C ARG A 127 4.54 5.47 12.57
N GLU A 128 3.78 4.86 11.66
CA GLU A 128 2.35 4.63 11.85
C GLU A 128 2.09 3.78 13.09
N SER A 129 2.85 2.70 13.27
CA SER A 129 2.73 1.82 14.43
C SER A 129 3.05 2.52 15.75
N GLU A 130 3.98 3.48 15.75
CA GLU A 130 4.34 4.31 16.90
C GLU A 130 3.27 5.35 17.23
N MET A 131 2.72 6.04 16.24
CA MET A 131 1.60 6.99 16.45
C MET A 131 0.38 6.29 17.06
N PHE A 132 0.03 5.10 16.57
CA PHE A 132 -1.06 4.30 17.15
C PHE A 132 -0.76 3.77 18.56
N ARG A 133 0.50 3.80 19.01
CA ARG A 133 0.88 3.46 20.39
C ARG A 133 0.91 4.67 21.32
N SER A 134 1.17 5.88 20.82
CA SER A 134 1.20 7.11 21.63
C SER A 134 -0.18 7.67 21.96
N ASP A 135 -1.21 7.29 21.19
CA ASP A 135 -2.61 7.69 21.42
C ASP A 135 -3.36 6.77 22.42
N LEU A 136 -2.64 5.92 23.16
CA LEU A 136 -3.13 4.99 24.18
C LEU A 136 -2.60 5.34 25.57
#